data_AF-A0A8H5IAH9-F1
#
_entry.id   AF-A0A8H5IAH9-F1
#
_cell.length_a   1.000
_cell.length_b   1.000
_cell.length_c   1.000
_cell.angle_alpha   90.00
_cell.angle_beta   90.00
_cell.angle_gamma   90.00
#
_symmetry.space_group_name_H-M   'P 1'
#
loop_
_entity.id
_entity.type
_entity.pdbx_description
1 polymer ?
#
loop_
_entity_poly.entity_id
_entity_poly.type
_entity_poly.pdbx_seq_one_letter_code
_entity_poly.pdbx_strand_id
1 'polypeptide(L)'
;MPQLTKTQAAVELVRIRGEISRLEREVSDMAWELTQVQAKKAAAYSIMLGNFAWDEKVIAQQQHREFVRQEADLKARHEPRRKELDKLRTKEEYLKIDLL
;
A
#
# COMPACT_ATOMS: atom_id res chain seq x y z
N MET A 1 3.22 30.24 -7.39
CA MET A 1 2.63 29.94 -6.06
C MET A 1 3.00 31.07 -5.14
N PRO A 2 2.13 31.51 -4.20
CA PRO A 2 2.51 32.52 -3.21
C PRO A 2 3.67 32.00 -2.35
N GLN A 3 4.70 32.81 -2.13
CA GLN A 3 5.82 32.46 -1.26
C GLN A 3 5.34 32.44 0.20
N LEU A 4 5.51 31.29 0.86
CA LEU A 4 5.30 31.17 2.30
C LEU A 4 6.41 31.93 3.03
N THR A 5 6.09 32.52 4.18
CA THR A 5 7.14 33.00 5.10
C THR A 5 7.95 31.81 5.63
N LYS A 6 9.23 32.02 6.01
CA LYS A 6 10.08 30.95 6.56
C LYS A 6 9.40 30.22 7.74
N THR A 7 8.69 30.94 8.61
CA THR A 7 7.93 30.33 9.72
C THR A 7 6.77 29.46 9.23
N GLN A 8 6.01 29.91 8.22
CA GLN A 8 4.93 29.11 7.64
C GLN A 8 5.45 27.86 6.91
N ALA A 9 6.57 27.99 6.19
CA ALA A 9 7.23 26.86 5.54
C ALA A 9 7.72 25.82 6.56
N ALA A 10 8.28 26.27 7.69
CA ALA A 10 8.72 25.36 8.76
C ALA A 10 7.56 24.62 9.44
N VAL A 11 6.44 25.31 9.72
CA VAL A 11 5.24 24.67 10.30
C VAL A 11 4.65 23.64 9.34
N GLU A 12 4.52 23.99 8.05
CA GLU A 12 3.99 23.07 7.03
C GLU A 12 4.92 21.87 6.81
N LEU A 13 6.25 22.06 6.90
CA LEU A 13 7.22 20.98 6.82
C LEU A 13 7.03 19.95 7.95
N VAL A 14 6.82 20.40 9.19
CA VAL A 14 6.55 19.50 10.32
C VAL A 14 5.25 18.73 10.10
N ARG A 15 4.20 19.40 9.61
CA ARG A 15 2.90 18.78 9.31
C ARG A 15 3.05 17.67 8.26
N ILE A 16 3.71 17.97 7.15
CA ILE A 16 3.91 17.02 6.04
C ILE A 16 4.76 15.83 6.47
N ARG A 17 5.81 16.03 7.28
CA ARG A 17 6.59 14.91 7.82
C ARG A 17 5.75 13.96 8.66
N GLY A 18 4.84 14.50 9.48
CA GLY A 18 3.88 13.68 10.23
C GLY A 18 2.95 12.88 9.31
N GLU A 19 2.44 13.51 8.24
CA GLU A 19 1.61 12.84 7.24
C GLU A 19 2.38 11.75 6.48
N ILE A 20 3.62 12.02 6.06
CA ILE A 20 4.53 11.07 5.42
C ILE A 20 4.72 9.84 6.33
N SER A 21 5.11 10.03 7.59
CA SER A 21 5.35 8.90 8.51
C SER A 21 4.08 8.09 8.82
N ARG A 22 2.89 8.69 8.72
CA ARG A 22 1.63 7.94 8.80
C ARG A 22 1.41 7.11 7.53
N LEU A 23 1.51 7.74 6.36
CA LEU A 23 1.29 7.07 5.08
C LEU A 23 2.34 5.98 4.80
N GLU A 24 3.59 6.15 5.22
CA GLU A 24 4.62 5.12 5.10
C GLU A 24 4.25 3.85 5.85
N ARG A 25 3.68 3.98 7.06
CA ARG A 25 3.17 2.84 7.82
C ARG A 25 1.99 2.18 7.12
N GLU A 26 1.01 2.97 6.69
CA GLU A 26 -0.16 2.44 5.96
C GLU A 26 0.26 1.69 4.68
N VAL A 27 1.17 2.26 3.87
CA VAL A 27 1.71 1.62 2.66
C VAL A 27 2.45 0.34 3.01
N SER A 28 3.28 0.35 4.05
CA SER A 28 4.02 -0.83 4.51
C SER A 28 3.08 -1.96 4.97
N ASP A 29 2.07 -1.62 5.78
CA ASP A 29 1.08 -2.58 6.29
C ASP A 29 0.28 -3.22 5.14
N MET A 30 -0.13 -2.40 4.16
CA MET A 30 -0.82 -2.89 2.97
C MET A 30 0.07 -3.77 2.08
N ALA A 31 1.36 -3.46 1.95
CA ALA A 31 2.31 -4.29 1.22
C ALA A 31 2.52 -5.64 1.90
N TRP A 32 2.55 -5.65 3.24
CA TRP A 32 2.59 -6.88 4.02
C TRP A 32 1.32 -7.72 3.84
N GLU A 33 0.14 -7.10 3.93
CA GLU A 33 -1.14 -7.76 3.70
C GLU A 33 -1.22 -8.38 2.29
N LEU A 34 -0.75 -7.64 1.27
CA LEU A 34 -0.67 -8.14 -0.11
C LEU A 34 0.19 -9.39 -0.23
N THR A 35 1.33 -9.42 0.47
CA THR A 35 2.24 -10.57 0.50
C THR A 35 1.56 -11.78 1.15
N GLN A 36 0.82 -11.58 2.24
CA GLN A 36 0.07 -12.65 2.89
C GLN A 36 -1.04 -13.22 1.99
N VAL A 37 -1.79 -12.36 1.30
CA VAL A 37 -2.83 -12.79 0.36
C VAL A 37 -2.23 -13.57 -0.81
N GLN A 38 -1.09 -13.12 -1.34
CA GLN A 38 -0.37 -13.84 -2.40
C GLN A 38 0.10 -15.23 -1.97
N ALA A 39 0.63 -15.36 -0.74
CA ALA A 39 1.02 -16.65 -0.18
C ALA A 39 -0.19 -17.60 -0.04
N LYS A 40 -1.32 -17.12 0.50
CA LYS A 40 -2.55 -17.91 0.62
C LYS A 40 -3.12 -18.31 -0.74
N LYS A 41 -3.10 -17.39 -1.71
CA LYS A 41 -3.51 -17.66 -3.11
C LYS A 41 -2.66 -18.75 -3.75
N ALA A 42 -1.35 -18.71 -3.54
CA ALA A 42 -0.42 -19.72 -4.04
C ALA A 42 -0.67 -21.09 -3.40
N ALA A 43 -0.88 -21.13 -2.07
CA ALA A 43 -1.21 -22.37 -1.37
C ALA A 43 -2.52 -23.00 -1.90
N ALA A 44 -3.58 -22.20 -2.08
CA ALA A 44 -4.83 -22.68 -2.66
C ALA A 44 -4.63 -23.20 -4.10
N TYR A 45 -3.83 -22.49 -4.91
CA TYR A 45 -3.50 -22.92 -6.26
C TYR A 45 -2.74 -24.26 -6.29
N SER A 46 -1.81 -24.46 -5.37
CA SER A 46 -1.10 -25.75 -5.22
C SER A 46 -2.04 -26.90 -4.87
N ILE A 47 -3.05 -26.68 -4.03
CA ILE A 47 -4.05 -27.70 -3.70
C ILE A 47 -4.90 -28.04 -4.93
N MET A 48 -5.37 -27.02 -5.67
CA MET A 48 -6.17 -27.22 -6.88
C MET A 48 -5.47 -28.12 -7.92
N LEU A 49 -4.16 -27.94 -8.11
CA LEU A 49 -3.37 -28.69 -9.09
C LEU A 49 -2.74 -29.98 -8.54
N GLY A 50 -2.64 -30.10 -7.21
CA GLY A 50 -1.98 -31.22 -6.54
C GLY A 50 -2.81 -32.51 -6.53
N ASN A 51 -2.28 -33.53 -5.87
CA ASN A 51 -2.95 -34.81 -5.69
C ASN A 51 -3.81 -34.81 -4.40
N PHE A 52 -4.83 -33.95 -4.38
CA PHE A 52 -5.81 -33.82 -3.30
C PHE A 52 -7.17 -34.39 -3.70
N ALA A 53 -8.02 -34.67 -2.71
CA ALA A 53 -9.38 -35.12 -2.94
C ALA A 53 -10.21 -34.04 -3.65
N TRP A 54 -11.29 -34.46 -4.33
CA TRP A 54 -12.06 -33.56 -5.19
C TRP A 54 -12.74 -32.43 -4.40
N ASP A 55 -13.27 -32.74 -3.22
CA ASP A 55 -13.85 -31.78 -2.28
C ASP A 55 -12.82 -30.74 -1.81
N GLU A 56 -11.60 -31.17 -1.47
CA GLU A 56 -10.50 -30.27 -1.12
C GLU A 56 -10.15 -29.32 -2.27
N LYS A 57 -10.13 -29.83 -3.51
CA LYS A 57 -9.88 -29.02 -4.71
C LYS A 57 -10.99 -28.00 -4.97
N VAL A 58 -12.25 -28.36 -4.74
CA VAL A 58 -13.39 -27.44 -4.88
C VAL A 58 -13.28 -26.31 -3.86
N ILE A 59 -12.95 -26.62 -2.60
CA ILE A 59 -12.72 -25.62 -1.55
C ILE A 59 -11.55 -24.71 -1.95
N ALA A 60 -10.43 -25.28 -2.39
CA ALA A 60 -9.26 -24.54 -2.81
C ALA A 60 -9.55 -23.63 -4.01
N GLN A 61 -10.40 -24.06 -4.95
CA GLN A 61 -10.83 -23.23 -6.08
C GLN A 61 -11.66 -22.02 -5.63
N GLN A 62 -12.55 -22.21 -4.65
CA GLN A 62 -13.30 -21.10 -4.06
C GLN A 62 -12.36 -20.12 -3.35
N GLN A 63 -11.47 -20.62 -2.48
CA GLN A 63 -10.49 -19.81 -1.76
C GLN A 63 -9.58 -19.04 -2.72
N HIS A 64 -9.10 -19.67 -3.79
CA HIS A 64 -8.26 -19.01 -4.78
C HIS A 64 -8.99 -17.83 -5.44
N ARG A 65 -10.26 -17.99 -5.80
CA ARG A 65 -11.07 -16.89 -6.37
C ARG A 65 -11.26 -15.74 -5.37
N GLU A 66 -11.48 -16.06 -4.10
CA GLU A 66 -11.58 -15.06 -3.03
C GLU A 66 -10.26 -14.28 -2.87
N PHE A 67 -9.12 -14.98 -2.84
CA PHE A 67 -7.81 -14.33 -2.74
C PHE A 67 -7.46 -13.49 -3.98
N VAL A 68 -7.89 -13.90 -5.17
CA VAL A 68 -7.75 -13.07 -6.39
C VAL A 68 -8.51 -11.74 -6.24
N ARG A 69 -9.74 -11.77 -5.71
CA ARG A 69 -10.52 -10.55 -5.45
C ARG A 69 -9.86 -9.68 -4.39
N GLN A 70 -9.47 -10.26 -3.26
CA GLN A 70 -8.79 -9.54 -2.17
C GLN A 70 -7.48 -8.89 -2.65
N GLU A 71 -6.68 -9.60 -3.46
CA GLU A 71 -5.46 -9.04 -4.03
C GLU A 71 -5.73 -7.85 -4.94
N ALA A 72 -6.77 -7.92 -5.78
CA ALA A 72 -7.18 -6.82 -6.65
C ALA A 72 -7.62 -5.59 -5.83
N ASP A 73 -8.44 -5.80 -4.81
CA ASP A 73 -8.93 -4.73 -3.92
C ASP A 73 -7.78 -4.08 -3.13
N LEU A 74 -6.81 -4.87 -2.67
CA LEU A 74 -5.62 -4.34 -2.00
C LEU A 74 -4.76 -3.53 -2.95
N LYS A 75 -4.49 -4.01 -4.16
CA LYS A 75 -3.72 -3.25 -5.18
C LYS A 75 -4.42 -1.94 -5.55
N ALA A 76 -5.74 -1.98 -5.74
CA ALA A 76 -6.54 -0.79 -6.06
C ALA A 76 -6.48 0.27 -4.96
N ARG A 77 -6.40 -0.13 -3.69
CA ARG A 77 -6.26 0.78 -2.54
C ARG A 77 -4.82 1.24 -2.31
N HIS A 78 -3.84 0.38 -2.58
CA HIS A 78 -2.42 0.64 -2.33
C HIS A 78 -1.83 1.69 -3.28
N GLU A 79 -2.19 1.61 -4.57
CA GLU A 79 -1.62 2.48 -5.60
C GLU A 79 -1.91 3.98 -5.37
N PRO A 80 -3.15 4.40 -5.03
CA PRO A 80 -3.42 5.79 -4.66
C PRO A 80 -2.62 6.26 -3.44
N ARG A 81 -2.47 5.42 -2.41
CA ARG A 81 -1.73 5.76 -1.18
C ARG A 81 -0.24 5.95 -1.44
N ARG A 82 0.34 5.10 -2.28
CA ARG A 82 1.73 5.26 -2.72
C ARG A 82 1.92 6.56 -3.49
N LYS A 83 1.03 6.89 -4.43
CA LYS A 83 1.07 8.16 -5.17
C LYS A 83 0.91 9.38 -4.25
N GLU A 84 0.07 9.28 -3.23
CA GLU A 84 -0.11 10.32 -2.21
C GLU A 84 1.18 10.54 -1.41
N LEU A 85 1.82 9.46 -0.98
CA LEU A 85 3.12 9.49 -0.30
C LEU A 85 4.20 10.14 -1.16
N ASP A 86 4.31 9.77 -2.44
CA ASP A 86 5.30 10.36 -3.35
C ASP A 86 5.07 11.87 -3.53
N LYS A 87 3.80 12.31 -3.66
CA LYS A 87 3.47 13.74 -3.71
C LYS A 87 3.88 14.49 -2.44
N LEU A 88 3.66 13.90 -1.27
CA LEU A 88 4.06 14.51 -0.01
C LEU A 88 5.59 14.62 0.11
N ARG A 89 6.34 13.61 -0.34
CA ARG A 89 7.81 13.65 -0.37
C ARG A 89 8.33 14.75 -1.29
N THR A 90 7.77 14.87 -2.50
CA THR A 90 8.09 15.99 -3.41
C THR A 90 7.76 17.34 -2.78
N LYS A 91 6.63 17.46 -2.07
CA LYS A 91 6.27 18.69 -1.35
C LYS A 91 7.24 18.98 -0.20
N GLU A 92 7.71 17.96 0.51
CA GLU A 92 8.72 18.09 1.55
C GLU A 92 10.04 18.65 1.00
N GLU A 93 10.48 18.17 -0.17
CA GLU A 93 11.67 18.66 -0.86
C GLU A 93 11.55 20.14 -1.25
N TYR A 94 10.42 20.56 -1.80
CA TYR A 94 10.19 21.97 -2.13
C TYR A 94 10.22 22.87 -0.88
N LEU A 95 9.60 22.46 0.22
CA LEU A 95 9.61 23.24 1.45
C LEU A 95 11.00 23.32 2.09
N LYS A 96 11.84 22.29 1.93
CA LYS A 96 13.25 22.36 2.35
C LYS A 96 14.02 23.41 1.56
N ILE A 97 13.75 23.56 0.26
CA ILE A 97 14.37 24.58 -0.58
C ILE A 97 13.94 25.98 -0.15
N ASP A 98 12.65 26.20 0.10
CA ASP A 98 12.12 27.51 0.55
C ASP A 98 12.65 27.97 1.92
N LEU A 99 13.22 27.04 2.69
CA LEU A 99 13.81 27.31 4.02
C LEU A 99 15.31 27.63 3.99
N LEU A 100 16.01 27.34 2.89
CA LEU A 100 17.40 27.74 2.66
C LEU A 100 17.45 29.25 2.35
#